data_AF-A0A2K4JUS7-F1
#
_entry.id   AF-A0A2K4JUS7-F1
#
_cell.length_a   1.000
_cell.length_b   1.000
_cell.length_c   1.000
_cell.angle_alpha   90.00
_cell.angle_beta   90.00
_cell.angle_gamma   90.00
#
_symmetry.space_group_name_H-M   'P 1'
#
loop_
_entity.id
_entity.type
_entity.pdbx_description
1 polymer ?
#
loop_
_entity_poly.entity_id
_entity_poly.type
_entity_poly.pdbx_seq_one_letter_code
_entity_poly.pdbx_strand_id
1 'polypeptide(L)'
;FLVMAAVPAIFTSKDPTDCNLSAARHIPSAVHWFGTDIQGCDVYSRTVYGARSSILVGVLATLGTTILGAFIGLVAGFRGGWLDTLLSRT
;
A
#
# COMPACT_ATOMS: atom_id res chain seq x y z
N PHE A 1 2.00 9.90 -5.07
CA PHE A 1 1.95 8.64 -4.31
C PHE A 1 2.22 7.41 -5.18
N LEU A 2 1.41 7.11 -6.21
CA LEU A 2 1.64 5.94 -7.09
C LEU A 2 3.04 5.91 -7.74
N VAL A 3 3.55 7.06 -8.19
CA VAL A 3 4.89 7.18 -8.82
C VAL A 3 6.03 6.93 -7.83
N MET A 4 5.90 7.41 -6.58
CA MET A 4 6.89 7.16 -5.51
C MET A 4 6.95 5.69 -5.09
N ALA A 5 5.82 4.99 -5.14
CA ALA A 5 5.75 3.56 -4.82
C ALA A 5 6.24 2.66 -5.97
N ALA A 6 6.04 3.09 -7.22
CA ALA A 6 6.50 2.36 -8.41
C ALA A 6 8.02 2.48 -8.60
N VAL A 7 8.61 3.64 -8.30
CA VAL A 7 10.05 3.85 -8.45
C VAL A 7 10.63 4.62 -7.25
N PRO A 8 10.79 3.96 -6.09
CA PRO A 8 11.37 4.59 -4.90
C PRO A 8 12.82 5.06 -5.15
N ALA A 9 13.55 4.40 -6.05
CA ALA A 9 14.93 4.70 -6.40
C ALA A 9 15.14 6.08 -7.06
N ILE A 10 14.11 6.70 -7.64
CA ILE A 10 14.19 8.07 -8.21
C ILE A 10 14.10 9.13 -7.11
N PHE A 11 13.41 8.82 -6.01
CA PHE A 11 13.16 9.77 -4.92
C PHE A 11 14.12 9.63 -3.75
N THR A 12 14.69 8.44 -3.53
CA THR A 12 15.70 8.22 -2.49
C THR A 12 16.75 7.22 -2.95
N SER A 13 18.01 7.67 -3.00
CA SER A 13 19.19 6.82 -3.24
C SER A 13 19.90 6.44 -1.93
N LYS A 14 19.29 6.73 -0.77
CA LYS A 14 19.83 6.39 0.55
C LYS A 14 19.24 5.09 1.07
N ASP A 15 20.11 4.16 1.48
CA ASP A 15 19.70 2.90 2.08
C ASP A 15 18.85 3.14 3.33
N PRO A 16 17.61 2.62 3.39
CA PRO A 16 16.69 2.84 4.50
C PRO A 16 17.11 2.11 5.80
N THR A 17 18.13 1.24 5.71
CA THR A 17 18.69 0.45 6.81
C THR A 17 20.02 0.98 7.33
N ASP A 18 20.61 2.00 6.69
CA ASP A 18 21.81 2.64 7.23
C ASP A 18 21.40 3.59 8.37
N CYS A 19 21.39 3.04 9.58
CA CYS A 19 20.99 3.73 10.80
C CYS A 19 22.24 4.13 11.56
N ASN A 20 22.58 5.42 11.50
CA ASN A 20 23.73 5.93 12.22
C ASN A 20 23.30 6.49 13.58
N LEU A 21 23.58 5.74 14.65
CA LEU A 21 23.19 6.10 16.03
C LEU A 21 23.81 7.43 16.49
N SER A 22 24.98 7.80 15.95
CA SER A 22 25.64 9.09 16.24
C SER A 22 24.86 10.29 15.70
N ALA A 23 23.96 10.05 14.74
CA ALA A 23 23.06 11.05 14.18
C ALA A 23 21.61 10.86 14.65
N ALA A 24 21.35 10.20 15.78
CA ALA A 24 20.00 10.03 16.33
C ALA A 24 19.37 11.36 16.77
N ARG A 25 18.07 11.55 16.47
CA ARG A 25 17.27 12.75 16.78
C ARG A 25 17.81 14.06 16.19
N HIS A 26 18.41 13.99 15.01
CA HIS A 26 18.77 15.21 14.30
C HIS A 26 17.53 15.89 13.74
N ILE A 27 17.46 17.21 13.96
CA ILE A 27 16.44 18.10 13.42
C ILE A 27 16.53 18.09 11.87
N PRO A 28 15.41 18.24 11.15
CA PRO A 28 15.40 18.27 9.68
C PRO A 28 16.46 19.22 9.10
N SER A 29 17.24 18.69 8.16
CA SER A 29 18.36 19.39 7.50
C SER A 29 18.44 18.98 6.03
N ALA A 30 19.22 19.69 5.21
CA ALA A 30 19.39 19.36 3.78
C ALA A 30 19.91 17.92 3.55
N VAL A 31 20.56 17.33 4.56
CA VAL A 31 21.05 15.94 4.55
C VAL A 31 19.98 14.94 4.98
N HIS A 32 19.07 15.33 5.90
CA HIS A 32 17.96 14.53 6.39
C HIS A 32 16.67 15.36 6.34
N TRP A 33 15.92 15.24 5.23
CA TRP A 33 14.80 16.14 4.93
C TRP A 33 13.71 16.12 6.01
N PHE A 34 13.46 14.97 6.63
CA PHE A 34 12.54 14.83 7.77
C PHE A 34 13.24 14.55 9.10
N GLY A 35 14.57 14.68 9.14
CA GLY A 35 15.36 14.30 10.30
C GLY A 35 15.53 12.78 10.43
N THR A 36 16.07 12.37 11.57
CA THR A 36 16.36 10.97 11.88
C THR A 36 15.54 10.48 13.07
N ASP A 37 15.19 9.19 13.05
CA ASP A 37 14.48 8.53 14.15
C ASP A 37 15.39 8.37 15.38
N ILE A 38 14.86 7.81 16.48
CA ILE A 38 15.60 7.48 17.71
C ILE A 38 16.80 6.56 17.46
N GLN A 39 16.77 5.80 16.36
CA GLN A 39 17.84 4.90 15.91
C GLN A 39 18.79 5.57 14.89
N GLY A 40 18.58 6.83 14.54
CA GLY A 40 19.40 7.53 13.55
C GLY A 40 19.07 7.19 12.09
N CYS A 41 18.00 6.44 11.83
CA CYS A 41 17.55 6.11 10.48
C CYS A 41 16.82 7.30 9.84
N ASP A 42 17.02 7.53 8.54
CA ASP A 42 16.33 8.58 7.79
C ASP A 42 14.82 8.29 7.65
N VAL A 43 13.99 9.18 8.21
CA VAL A 43 12.52 9.05 8.22
C VAL A 43 11.93 9.22 6.82
N TYR A 44 12.56 10.04 5.97
CA TYR A 44 12.11 10.25 4.59
C TYR A 44 12.27 8.97 3.77
N SER A 45 13.45 8.34 3.83
CA SER A 45 13.70 7.09 3.09
C SER A 45 12.75 5.97 3.54
N ARG A 46 12.54 5.79 4.86
CA ARG A 46 11.58 4.79 5.38
C ARG A 46 10.14 5.04 4.92
N THR A 47 9.73 6.30 4.82
CA THR A 47 8.36 6.63 4.37
C THR A 47 8.16 6.33 2.88
N VAL A 48 9.15 6.66 2.04
CA VAL A 48 9.12 6.37 0.60
C VAL A 48 9.11 4.86 0.33
N TYR A 49 9.98 4.11 1.01
CA TYR A 49 10.00 2.64 0.90
C TYR A 49 8.73 1.99 1.49
N GLY A 50 8.20 2.52 2.60
CA GLY A 50 6.96 2.04 3.22
C GLY A 50 5.73 2.22 2.32
N ALA A 51 5.68 3.29 1.53
CA ALA A 51 4.57 3.56 0.61
C ALA A 51 4.37 2.43 -0.42
N ARG A 52 5.44 1.77 -0.88
CA ARG A 52 5.34 0.61 -1.79
C ARG A 52 4.57 -0.55 -1.15
N SER A 53 4.89 -0.89 0.10
CA SER A 53 4.25 -1.98 0.82
C SER A 53 2.75 -1.73 1.03
N SER A 54 2.36 -0.51 1.39
CA SER A 54 0.94 -0.15 1.58
C SER A 54 0.12 -0.30 0.29
N ILE A 55 0.67 0.12 -0.86
CA ILE A 55 -0.02 -0.04 -2.15
C ILE A 55 -0.15 -1.51 -2.52
N LEU A 56 0.91 -2.30 -2.32
CA LEU A 56 0.91 -3.72 -2.64
C LEU A 56 -0.14 -4.49 -1.81
N VAL A 57 -0.24 -4.19 -0.51
CA VAL A 57 -1.29 -4.73 0.35
C VAL A 57 -2.68 -4.30 -0.10
N GLY A 58 -2.88 -3.02 -0.43
CA GLY A 58 -4.17 -2.53 -0.93
C GLY A 58 -4.61 -3.24 -2.21
N VAL A 59 -3.71 -3.37 -3.18
CA VAL A 59 -3.98 -4.05 -4.46
C VAL A 59 -4.32 -5.52 -4.24
N LEU A 60 -3.54 -6.24 -3.43
CA LEU A 60 -3.80 -7.65 -3.12
C LEU A 60 -5.13 -7.83 -2.39
N ALA A 61 -5.46 -6.94 -1.45
CA ALA A 61 -6.73 -6.98 -0.74
C ALA A 61 -7.91 -6.74 -1.69
N THR A 62 -7.83 -5.74 -2.57
CA THR A 62 -8.88 -5.46 -3.58
C THR A 62 -9.05 -6.62 -4.55
N LEU A 63 -7.96 -7.22 -5.04
CA LEU A 63 -8.04 -8.39 -5.92
C LEU A 63 -8.67 -9.58 -5.21
N GLY A 64 -8.26 -9.85 -3.97
CA GLY A 64 -8.82 -10.94 -3.16
C GLY A 64 -10.31 -10.77 -2.90
N THR A 65 -10.74 -9.58 -2.46
CA THR A 65 -12.17 -9.30 -2.22
C THR A 65 -12.98 -9.29 -3.50
N THR A 66 -12.41 -8.83 -4.61
CA THR A 66 -13.08 -8.83 -5.92
C THR A 66 -13.28 -10.26 -6.42
N ILE A 67 -12.28 -11.14 -6.30
CA ILE A 67 -12.40 -12.55 -6.70
C ILE A 67 -13.43 -13.26 -5.83
N LEU A 68 -13.36 -13.09 -4.51
CA LEU A 68 -14.32 -13.69 -3.58
C LEU A 68 -15.73 -13.15 -3.81
N GLY A 69 -15.88 -11.83 -3.95
CA GLY A 69 -17.14 -11.16 -4.22
C GLY A 69 -17.72 -11.56 -5.57
N ALA A 70 -16.89 -11.71 -6.61
CA ALA A 70 -17.32 -12.22 -7.91
C ALA A 70 -17.75 -13.68 -7.83
N PHE A 71 -17.05 -14.53 -7.08
CA PHE A 71 -17.44 -15.93 -6.91
C PHE A 71 -18.78 -16.05 -6.18
N ILE A 72 -18.94 -15.32 -5.07
CA ILE A 72 -20.20 -15.23 -4.33
C ILE A 72 -21.31 -14.64 -5.21
N GLY A 73 -21.01 -13.57 -5.95
CA GLY A 73 -21.94 -12.89 -6.84
C GLY A 73 -22.39 -13.74 -8.02
N LEU A 74 -21.50 -14.56 -8.59
CA LEU A 74 -21.85 -15.54 -9.63
C LEU A 74 -22.76 -16.63 -9.06
N VAL A 75 -22.39 -17.23 -7.92
CA VAL A 75 -23.21 -18.25 -7.25
C VAL A 75 -24.58 -17.69 -6.86
N ALA A 76 -24.61 -16.47 -6.31
CA ALA A 76 -25.83 -15.77 -5.95
C ALA A 76 -26.64 -15.36 -7.19
N GLY A 77 -26.01 -14.99 -8.30
CA GLY A 77 -26.64 -14.64 -9.57
C GLY A 77 -27.25 -15.85 -10.28
N PHE A 78 -26.63 -17.02 -10.22
CA PHE A 78 -27.25 -18.28 -10.66
C PHE A 78 -28.49 -18.62 -9.82
N ARG A 79 -28.47 -18.32 -8.51
CA ARG A 79 -29.65 -18.47 -7.64
C ARG A 79 -30.65 -17.30 -7.79
N GLY A 80 -30.19 -16.12 -8.18
CA GLY A 80 -30.93 -14.87 -8.37
C GLY A 80 -31.61 -14.77 -9.73
N GLY A 81 -31.13 -15.52 -10.73
CA GLY A 81 -31.92 -15.85 -11.92
C GLY A 81 -33.23 -16.57 -11.55
N TRP A 82 -33.34 -17.19 -10.38
CA TRP A 82 -34.60 -17.73 -9.84
C TRP A 82 -35.54 -16.61 -9.34
N LEU A 83 -35.01 -15.51 -8.79
CA LEU A 83 -35.79 -14.32 -8.41
C LEU A 83 -36.27 -13.56 -9.64
N ASP A 84 -35.43 -13.39 -10.66
CA ASP A 84 -35.84 -12.83 -11.96
C ASP A 84 -36.82 -13.75 -12.71
N THR A 85 -36.69 -15.08 -12.60
CA THR A 85 -37.66 -16.05 -13.16
C THR A 85 -39.01 -15.99 -12.44
N LEU A 86 -39.02 -15.71 -11.13
CA LEU A 86 -40.25 -15.54 -10.34
C LEU A 86 -40.94 -14.20 -10.63
N LEU A 87 -40.18 -13.10 -10.68
CA LEU A 87 -40.70 -11.75 -10.99
C LEU A 87 -41.15 -11.62 -12.45
N SER A 88 -40.48 -12.29 -13.39
CA SER A 88 -40.90 -12.33 -14.80
C SER A 88 -42.18 -13.14 -15.04
N ARG A 89 -42.65 -13.93 -14.06
CA ARG A 89 -43.82 -14.82 -14.20
C ARG A 89 -45.08 -14.37 -13.42
N THR A 90 -45.06 -13.20 -12.79
CA THR A 90 -46.24 -12.54 -12.17
C THR A 90 -46.47 -11.20 -12.83
#